data_AF-A0A7W7Z926-F1
#
_entry.id   AF-A0A7W7Z926-F1
#
_cell.length_a   1.000
_cell.length_b   1.000
_cell.length_c   1.000
_cell.angle_alpha   90.00
_cell.angle_beta   90.00
_cell.angle_gamma   90.00
#
_symmetry.space_group_name_H-M   'P 1'
#
loop_
_entity.id
_entity.type
_entity.pdbx_description
1 polymer ?
#
loop_
_entity_poly.entity_id
_entity_poly.type
_entity_poly.pdbx_seq_one_letter_code
_entity_poly.pdbx_strand_id
1 'polypeptide(L)'
;MNYRQKTLIGLLSAFGGHLPSTDFQKYLFLFTQEFQQEPDFEFVPYRFGGFSFQSYADKRRLVEIGALEDTEDWRLQDGFLTEGLFGGSAFDRCYVKYSHLSGARLMQEVYRRYPYYAINSERAAKIMNTHEVNAITAARPAAVAPCFFTIGYEGSSLEGYLNRLIKNNVKTLVDVRRNPLSRKYGFSKKTLSETAKKLGIGYVHIPELGIASDRRQDLIVQADYDRLFDSYEKLELRQNGRALQSLFEIFLKNKRVAITCFEEAVCMCHRGRVAKALSALPDWDYDIRHI
;
A
#
# COMPACT_ATOMS: atom_id res chain seq x y z
N MET A 1 15.93 17.82 -3.40
CA MET A 1 15.75 16.38 -3.63
C MET A 1 15.83 15.65 -2.30
N ASN A 2 14.85 14.81 -1.96
CA ASN A 2 14.85 14.02 -0.71
C ASN A 2 15.71 12.74 -0.85
N TYR A 3 15.86 11.97 0.22
CA TYR A 3 16.70 10.76 0.22
C TYR A 3 16.19 9.67 -0.74
N ARG A 4 14.88 9.38 -0.76
CA ARG A 4 14.28 8.44 -1.72
C ARG A 4 14.54 8.80 -3.18
N GLN A 5 14.41 10.08 -3.52
CA GLN A 5 14.69 10.58 -4.86
C GLN A 5 16.18 10.44 -5.22
N LYS A 6 17.09 10.68 -4.27
CA LYS A 6 18.53 10.40 -4.45
C LYS A 6 18.77 8.91 -4.72
N THR A 7 18.07 8.01 -4.04
CA THR A 7 18.16 6.56 -4.27
C THR A 7 17.72 6.18 -5.68
N LEU A 8 16.63 6.75 -6.19
CA LEU A 8 16.17 6.51 -7.56
C LEU A 8 17.21 6.95 -8.60
N ILE A 9 17.76 8.16 -8.44
CA ILE A 9 18.80 8.70 -9.32
C ILE A 9 20.08 7.87 -9.22
N GLY A 10 20.56 7.58 -8.01
CA GLY A 10 21.80 6.82 -7.81
C GLY A 10 21.74 5.42 -8.40
N LEU A 11 20.60 4.73 -8.24
CA LEU A 11 20.39 3.45 -8.89
C LEU A 11 20.35 3.59 -10.41
N LEU A 12 19.61 4.56 -10.95
CA LEU A 12 19.53 4.77 -12.39
C LEU A 12 20.91 5.10 -12.99
N SER A 13 21.69 5.96 -12.33
CA SER A 13 23.06 6.33 -12.71
C SER A 13 23.99 5.12 -12.76
N ALA A 14 23.94 4.24 -11.75
CA ALA A 14 24.76 3.03 -11.73
C ALA A 14 24.46 2.09 -12.91
N PHE A 15 23.24 2.11 -13.44
CA PHE A 15 22.82 1.33 -14.60
C PHE A 15 22.90 2.10 -15.93
N GLY A 16 23.71 3.18 -15.99
CA GLY A 16 23.99 3.90 -17.23
C GLY A 16 22.95 4.95 -17.61
N GLY A 17 22.09 5.37 -16.68
CA GLY A 17 21.20 6.50 -16.85
C GLY A 17 19.90 6.22 -17.62
N HIS A 18 19.72 5.02 -18.15
CA HIS A 18 18.49 4.59 -18.82
C HIS A 18 18.13 3.14 -18.47
N LEU A 19 16.88 2.91 -18.06
CA LEU A 19 16.34 1.59 -17.80
C LEU A 19 14.87 1.49 -18.24
N PRO A 20 14.45 0.36 -18.86
CA PRO A 20 13.05 0.07 -19.07
C PRO A 20 12.26 0.11 -17.76
N SER A 21 11.03 0.61 -17.80
CA SER A 21 10.17 0.77 -16.61
C SER A 21 10.05 -0.49 -15.75
N THR A 22 9.95 -1.66 -16.39
CA THR A 22 9.85 -2.96 -15.70
C THR A 22 11.16 -3.36 -15.03
N ASP A 23 12.29 -3.21 -15.72
CA ASP A 23 13.62 -3.56 -15.20
C ASP A 23 14.01 -2.65 -14.04
N PHE A 24 13.76 -1.34 -14.16
CA PHE A 24 14.01 -0.39 -13.06
C PHE A 24 13.28 -0.80 -11.78
N GLN A 25 12.00 -1.20 -11.87
CA GLN A 25 11.26 -1.68 -10.69
C GLN A 25 11.89 -2.92 -10.06
N LYS A 26 12.49 -3.82 -10.85
CA LYS A 26 13.16 -5.02 -10.32
C LYS A 26 14.50 -4.71 -9.69
N TYR A 27 15.30 -3.83 -10.31
CA TYR A 27 16.53 -3.36 -9.70
C TYR A 27 16.28 -2.58 -8.42
N LEU A 28 15.28 -1.69 -8.40
CA LEU A 28 14.93 -0.96 -7.19
C LEU A 28 14.46 -1.91 -6.09
N PHE A 29 13.66 -2.91 -6.44
CA PHE A 29 13.25 -3.95 -5.51
C PHE A 29 14.46 -4.68 -4.91
N LEU A 30 15.34 -5.24 -5.75
CA LEU A 30 16.53 -5.97 -5.28
C LEU A 30 17.47 -5.07 -4.48
N PHE A 31 17.66 -3.82 -4.92
CA PHE A 31 18.46 -2.81 -4.22
C PHE A 31 17.93 -2.60 -2.79
N THR A 32 16.63 -2.34 -2.66
CA THR A 32 16.01 -2.09 -1.37
C THR A 32 15.96 -3.33 -0.47
N GLN A 33 15.85 -4.54 -1.03
CA GLN A 33 15.84 -5.77 -0.24
C GLN A 33 17.23 -6.19 0.26
N GLU A 34 18.31 -5.84 -0.46
CA GLU A 34 19.64 -6.45 -0.21
C GLU A 34 20.77 -5.46 0.05
N PHE A 35 20.60 -4.19 -0.28
CA PHE A 35 21.66 -3.17 -0.20
C PHE A 35 21.29 -2.01 0.72
N GLN A 36 20.13 -2.08 1.37
CA GLN A 36 19.68 -1.10 2.36
C GLN A 36 19.37 -1.80 3.68
N GLN A 37 19.78 -1.17 4.79
CA GLN A 37 19.38 -1.62 6.13
C GLN A 37 17.94 -1.19 6.43
N GLU A 38 17.63 0.08 6.14
CA GLU A 38 16.28 0.63 6.19
C GLU A 38 15.79 0.86 4.75
N PRO A 39 14.65 0.26 4.36
CA PRO A 39 14.18 0.34 2.99
C PRO A 39 13.59 1.71 2.67
N ASP A 40 14.08 2.35 1.61
CA ASP A 40 13.51 3.61 1.10
C ASP A 40 12.14 3.44 0.45
N PHE A 41 11.92 2.26 -0.12
CA PHE A 41 10.73 1.92 -0.88
C PHE A 41 10.17 0.59 -0.40
N GLU A 42 8.86 0.57 -0.22
CA GLU A 42 8.11 -0.67 -0.07
C GLU A 42 7.43 -1.05 -1.37
N PHE A 43 7.05 -2.31 -1.49
CA PHE A 43 6.51 -2.90 -2.70
C PHE A 43 5.28 -3.74 -2.38
N VAL A 44 4.39 -3.92 -3.36
CA VAL A 44 3.28 -4.87 -3.31
C VAL A 44 3.34 -5.84 -4.49
N PRO A 45 2.77 -7.05 -4.38
CA PRO A 45 2.64 -7.96 -5.52
C PRO A 45 1.72 -7.38 -6.60
N TYR A 46 2.27 -7.17 -7.79
CA TYR A 46 1.56 -6.54 -8.89
C TYR A 46 1.84 -7.25 -10.23
N ARG A 47 1.22 -6.74 -11.30
CA ARG A 47 1.13 -7.33 -12.66
C ARG A 47 2.42 -7.94 -13.20
N PHE A 48 3.58 -7.39 -12.87
CA PHE A 48 4.88 -7.89 -13.33
C PHE A 48 5.86 -8.15 -12.18
N GLY A 49 5.37 -8.37 -10.97
CA GLY A 49 6.18 -8.59 -9.76
C GLY A 49 5.98 -7.49 -8.73
N GLY A 50 6.94 -7.34 -7.81
CA GLY A 50 6.95 -6.24 -6.84
C GLY A 50 6.90 -4.87 -7.54
N PHE A 51 6.03 -3.99 -7.03
CA PHE A 51 5.84 -2.64 -7.54
C PHE A 51 5.71 -1.62 -6.41
N SER A 52 6.40 -0.48 -6.55
CA SER A 52 6.32 0.66 -5.65
C SER A 52 5.59 1.82 -6.32
N PHE A 53 4.37 2.13 -5.89
CA PHE A 53 3.63 3.32 -6.32
C PHE A 53 4.34 4.61 -5.88
N GLN A 54 4.96 4.59 -4.70
CA GLN A 54 5.74 5.70 -4.17
C GLN A 54 6.91 6.06 -5.09
N SER A 55 7.59 5.08 -5.69
CA SER A 55 8.67 5.34 -6.64
C SER A 55 8.20 6.14 -7.87
N TYR A 56 7.00 5.88 -8.38
CA TYR A 56 6.43 6.64 -9.51
C TYR A 56 5.90 8.02 -9.11
N ALA A 57 5.48 8.20 -7.86
CA ALA A 57 5.20 9.54 -7.34
C ALA A 57 6.47 10.37 -7.24
N ASP A 58 7.55 9.76 -6.78
CA ASP A 58 8.87 10.42 -6.71
C ASP A 58 9.45 10.63 -8.13
N LYS A 59 9.22 9.73 -9.10
CA LYS A 59 9.55 9.92 -10.52
C LYS A 59 8.93 11.19 -11.09
N ARG A 60 7.63 11.41 -10.88
CA ARG A 60 6.95 12.64 -11.34
C ARG A 60 7.61 13.89 -10.77
N ARG A 61 7.98 13.85 -9.49
CA ARG A 61 8.69 14.99 -8.87
C ARG A 61 10.09 15.19 -9.45
N LEU A 62 10.78 14.12 -9.79
CA LEU A 62 12.09 14.18 -10.45
C LEU A 62 11.99 14.74 -11.88
N VAL A 63 10.93 14.43 -12.62
CA VAL A 63 10.61 15.05 -13.92
C VAL A 63 10.36 16.55 -13.76
N GLU A 64 9.52 16.95 -12.80
CA GLU A 64 9.19 18.36 -12.54
C GLU A 64 10.40 19.24 -12.22
N ILE A 65 11.45 18.67 -11.61
CA ILE A 65 12.68 19.41 -11.29
C ILE A 65 13.78 19.26 -12.35
N GLY A 66 13.49 18.63 -13.49
CA GLY A 66 14.41 18.45 -14.61
C GLY A 66 15.51 17.41 -14.37
N ALA A 67 15.30 16.46 -13.45
CA ALA A 67 16.26 15.38 -13.19
C ALA A 67 16.04 14.15 -14.07
N LEU A 68 14.79 13.91 -14.48
CA LEU A 68 14.41 12.82 -15.37
C LEU A 68 13.64 13.36 -16.57
N GLU A 69 13.74 12.67 -17.71
CA GLU A 69 12.88 12.94 -18.87
C GLU A 69 11.43 12.50 -18.61
N ASP A 70 10.46 13.20 -19.20
CA ASP A 70 9.03 12.84 -19.15
C ASP A 70 8.70 11.73 -20.16
N THR A 71 9.19 10.52 -19.88
CA THR A 71 8.98 9.32 -20.72
C THR A 71 8.47 8.15 -19.88
N GLU A 72 8.00 7.07 -20.54
CA GLU A 72 7.58 5.84 -19.84
C GLU A 72 8.75 5.20 -19.10
N ASP A 73 9.92 5.14 -19.73
CA ASP A 73 11.15 4.58 -19.17
C ASP A 73 11.77 5.49 -18.11
N TRP A 74 12.74 4.96 -17.37
CA TRP A 74 13.52 5.75 -16.44
C TRP A 74 14.74 6.26 -17.20
N ARG A 75 14.83 7.58 -17.38
CA ARG A 75 15.92 8.20 -18.11
C ARG A 75 16.35 9.50 -17.44
N LEU A 76 17.64 9.62 -17.16
CA LEU A 76 18.24 10.86 -16.66
C LEU A 76 18.16 11.93 -17.75
N GLN A 77 17.86 13.16 -17.34
CA GLN A 77 17.97 14.31 -18.24
C GLN A 77 19.43 14.54 -18.63
N ASP A 78 19.69 14.81 -19.91
CA ASP A 78 21.03 15.15 -20.41
C ASP A 78 21.65 16.30 -19.60
N GLY A 79 22.90 16.11 -19.15
CA GLY A 79 23.64 17.09 -18.36
C GLY A 79 23.24 17.17 -16.88
N PHE A 80 22.33 16.31 -16.39
CA PHE A 80 22.02 16.26 -14.96
C PHE A 80 23.23 15.75 -14.15
N LEU A 81 23.78 16.62 -13.29
CA LEU A 81 24.94 16.30 -12.46
C LEU A 81 24.56 15.35 -11.33
N THR A 82 25.23 14.20 -11.28
CA THR A 82 24.99 13.15 -10.27
C THR A 82 26.12 13.04 -9.24
N GLU A 83 27.22 13.75 -9.48
CA GLU A 83 28.40 13.76 -8.62
C GLU A 83 28.07 14.27 -7.21
N GLY A 84 28.56 13.57 -6.18
CA GLY A 84 28.37 13.94 -4.78
C GLY A 84 26.95 13.75 -4.23
N LEU A 85 25.98 13.29 -5.02
CA LEU A 85 24.61 13.08 -4.56
C LEU A 85 24.46 11.83 -3.66
N PHE A 86 25.35 10.85 -3.80
CA PHE A 86 25.30 9.55 -3.13
C PHE A 86 26.70 8.96 -2.88
N GLY A 87 26.86 8.20 -1.78
CA GLY A 87 28.07 7.42 -1.51
C GLY A 87 28.03 6.08 -2.27
N GLY A 88 28.92 5.93 -3.27
CA GLY A 88 28.77 4.96 -4.38
C GLY A 88 28.76 3.46 -4.06
N SER A 89 29.23 3.02 -2.88
CA SER A 89 29.52 1.59 -2.69
C SER A 89 28.30 0.64 -2.79
N ALA A 90 27.09 1.07 -2.41
CA ALA A 90 25.91 0.19 -2.42
C ALA A 90 25.35 0.01 -3.84
N PHE A 91 25.27 1.10 -4.61
CA PHE A 91 24.79 1.07 -5.99
C PHE A 91 25.75 0.27 -6.88
N ASP A 92 27.06 0.45 -6.72
CA ASP A 92 28.08 -0.30 -7.46
C ASP A 92 27.98 -1.81 -7.18
N ARG A 93 27.81 -2.20 -5.91
CA ARG A 93 27.62 -3.62 -5.55
C ARG A 93 26.33 -4.19 -6.15
N CYS A 94 25.24 -3.42 -6.19
CA CYS A 94 23.99 -3.83 -6.82
C CYS A 94 24.17 -4.00 -8.34
N TYR A 95 24.85 -3.05 -8.98
CA TYR A 95 25.17 -3.12 -10.40
C TYR A 95 26.01 -4.35 -10.72
N VAL A 96 27.14 -4.56 -10.04
CA VAL A 96 28.02 -5.72 -10.24
C VAL A 96 27.25 -7.03 -10.10
N LYS A 97 26.32 -7.10 -9.11
CA LYS A 97 25.55 -8.32 -8.86
C LYS A 97 24.49 -8.60 -9.94
N TYR A 98 23.84 -7.58 -10.50
CA TYR A 98 22.64 -7.80 -11.33
C TYR A 98 22.67 -7.25 -12.76
N SER A 99 23.69 -6.49 -13.16
CA SER A 99 23.76 -5.85 -14.49
C SER A 99 23.76 -6.85 -15.66
N HIS A 100 24.12 -8.10 -15.42
CA HIS A 100 24.09 -9.18 -16.41
C HIS A 100 22.69 -9.77 -16.66
N LEU A 101 21.69 -9.40 -15.86
CA LEU A 101 20.30 -9.82 -16.01
C LEU A 101 19.49 -8.68 -16.62
N SER A 102 18.46 -9.00 -17.41
CA SER A 102 17.48 -8.01 -17.89
C SER A 102 16.20 -8.69 -18.34
N GLY A 103 15.12 -7.92 -18.45
CA GLY A 103 13.82 -8.41 -18.91
C GLY A 103 13.36 -9.68 -18.19
N ALA A 104 13.10 -10.74 -18.96
CA ALA A 104 12.58 -12.00 -18.41
C ALA A 104 13.54 -12.67 -17.41
N ARG A 105 14.86 -12.60 -17.63
CA ARG A 105 15.85 -13.21 -16.73
C ARG A 105 15.89 -12.52 -15.38
N LEU A 106 15.79 -11.19 -15.37
CA LEU A 106 15.70 -10.40 -14.14
C LEU A 106 14.39 -10.65 -13.39
N MET A 107 13.27 -10.77 -14.12
CA MET A 107 11.98 -11.14 -13.50
C MET A 107 12.02 -12.53 -12.87
N GLN A 108 12.58 -13.53 -13.56
CA GLN A 108 12.73 -14.89 -13.03
C GLN A 108 13.56 -14.90 -11.74
N GLU A 109 14.67 -14.17 -11.70
CA GLU A 109 15.52 -14.03 -10.51
C GLU A 109 14.75 -13.49 -9.31
N VAL A 110 14.00 -12.39 -9.51
CA VAL A 110 13.17 -11.82 -8.45
C VAL A 110 12.08 -12.81 -8.00
N TYR A 111 11.44 -13.52 -8.93
CA TYR A 111 10.32 -14.41 -8.60
C TYR A 111 10.76 -15.66 -7.85
N ARG A 112 11.92 -16.23 -8.18
CA ARG A 112 12.51 -17.38 -7.46
C ARG A 112 12.79 -17.03 -6.01
N ARG A 113 13.33 -15.84 -5.78
CA ARG A 113 13.80 -15.40 -4.45
C ARG A 113 12.70 -14.82 -3.60
N TYR A 114 11.71 -14.19 -4.24
CA TYR A 114 10.65 -13.46 -3.56
C TYR A 114 9.26 -13.81 -4.15
N PRO A 115 8.82 -15.08 -4.05
CA PRO A 115 7.63 -15.59 -4.72
C PRO A 115 6.34 -14.84 -4.35
N TYR A 116 6.24 -14.31 -3.12
CA TYR A 116 5.12 -13.48 -2.69
C TYR A 116 4.87 -12.30 -3.64
N TYR A 117 5.91 -11.65 -4.14
CA TYR A 117 5.76 -10.48 -5.01
C TYR A 117 5.33 -10.84 -6.43
N ALA A 118 5.32 -12.12 -6.78
CA ALA A 118 4.88 -12.62 -8.07
C ALA A 118 3.45 -13.18 -8.07
N ILE A 119 2.74 -13.18 -6.92
CA ILE A 119 1.40 -13.81 -6.82
C ILE A 119 0.38 -13.17 -7.78
N ASN A 120 0.56 -11.93 -8.19
CA ASN A 120 -0.33 -11.25 -9.15
C ASN A 120 0.32 -11.06 -10.53
N SER A 121 1.40 -11.81 -10.82
CA SER A 121 2.12 -11.68 -12.08
C SER A 121 1.33 -12.24 -13.26
N GLU A 122 1.15 -11.42 -14.30
CA GLU A 122 0.60 -11.79 -15.60
C GLU A 122 1.60 -12.57 -16.46
N ARG A 123 2.87 -12.64 -16.02
CA ARG A 123 3.97 -13.28 -16.75
C ARG A 123 4.48 -14.57 -16.13
N ALA A 124 4.26 -14.79 -14.83
CA ALA A 124 4.85 -15.93 -14.10
C ALA A 124 4.63 -17.27 -14.80
N ALA A 125 3.40 -17.57 -15.23
CA ALA A 125 3.09 -18.83 -15.91
C ALA A 125 3.81 -19.04 -17.24
N LYS A 126 4.30 -17.97 -17.89
CA LYS A 126 5.01 -18.03 -19.18
C LYS A 126 6.52 -18.09 -19.03
N ILE A 127 7.06 -17.56 -17.92
CA ILE A 127 8.51 -17.41 -17.74
C ILE A 127 9.09 -18.33 -16.66
N MET A 128 8.26 -18.97 -15.84
CA MET A 128 8.71 -19.83 -14.74
C MET A 128 8.39 -21.30 -15.06
N ASN A 129 9.16 -22.23 -14.51
CA ASN A 129 8.84 -23.67 -14.58
C ASN A 129 7.73 -24.05 -13.59
N THR A 130 7.20 -25.27 -13.70
CA THR A 130 6.09 -25.75 -12.86
C THR A 130 6.40 -25.68 -11.36
N HIS A 131 7.60 -26.05 -10.94
CA HIS A 131 8.00 -26.00 -9.54
C HIS A 131 8.01 -24.56 -8.99
N GLU A 132 8.55 -23.62 -9.77
CA GLU A 132 8.57 -22.20 -9.44
C GLU A 132 7.17 -21.58 -9.41
N VAL A 133 6.28 -21.94 -10.34
CA VAL A 133 4.87 -21.50 -10.31
C VAL A 133 4.14 -22.02 -9.08
N ASN A 134 4.43 -23.26 -8.66
CA ASN A 134 3.87 -23.82 -7.43
C ASN A 134 4.35 -23.05 -6.18
N ALA A 135 5.63 -22.65 -6.15
CA ALA A 135 6.17 -21.81 -5.07
C ALA A 135 5.49 -20.43 -5.01
N ILE A 136 5.24 -19.79 -6.17
CA ILE A 136 4.47 -18.55 -6.26
C ILE A 136 3.04 -18.76 -5.76
N THR A 137 2.39 -19.84 -6.17
CA THR A 137 1.02 -20.17 -5.74
C THR A 137 0.95 -20.38 -4.22
N ALA A 138 1.91 -21.09 -3.65
CA ALA A 138 2.02 -21.32 -2.21
C ALA A 138 2.28 -20.03 -1.40
N ALA A 139 2.91 -19.03 -2.01
CA ALA A 139 3.14 -17.73 -1.38
C ALA A 139 1.88 -16.84 -1.33
N ARG A 140 0.78 -17.23 -2.00
CA ARG A 140 -0.48 -16.47 -1.94
C ARG A 140 -1.13 -16.65 -0.55
N PRO A 141 -1.57 -15.57 0.10
CA PRO A 141 -2.32 -15.66 1.34
C PRO A 141 -3.56 -16.55 1.20
N ALA A 142 -3.72 -17.49 2.13
CA ALA A 142 -4.78 -18.50 2.07
C ALA A 142 -6.19 -17.88 2.07
N ALA A 143 -7.13 -18.59 1.47
CA ALA A 143 -8.56 -18.30 1.62
C ALA A 143 -9.01 -18.79 3.01
N VAL A 144 -9.07 -17.87 3.97
CA VAL A 144 -9.47 -18.15 5.36
C VAL A 144 -10.97 -17.89 5.55
N ALA A 145 -11.51 -18.36 6.67
CA ALA A 145 -12.89 -18.11 7.12
C ALA A 145 -13.29 -16.61 7.05
N PRO A 146 -14.59 -16.30 6.99
CA PRO A 146 -15.06 -14.91 7.05
C PRO A 146 -14.48 -14.17 8.26
N CYS A 147 -14.01 -12.95 8.07
CA CYS A 147 -13.40 -12.15 9.13
C CYS A 147 -13.53 -10.67 8.79
N PHE A 148 -13.90 -9.87 9.78
CA PHE A 148 -13.97 -8.43 9.66
C PHE A 148 -12.68 -7.80 10.21
N PHE A 149 -12.20 -6.77 9.54
CA PHE A 149 -10.92 -6.16 9.83
C PHE A 149 -11.05 -4.68 10.14
N THR A 150 -10.17 -4.19 11.00
CA THR A 150 -9.95 -2.75 11.20
C THR A 150 -8.51 -2.44 10.84
N ILE A 151 -8.26 -1.32 10.14
CA ILE A 151 -6.92 -0.94 9.69
C ILE A 151 -6.69 0.57 9.75
N GLY A 152 -5.56 0.97 10.34
CA GLY A 152 -5.07 2.36 10.39
C GLY A 152 -3.97 2.60 9.37
N TYR A 153 -3.72 3.85 9.02
CA TYR A 153 -2.62 4.20 8.10
C TYR A 153 -1.59 5.18 8.68
N GLU A 154 -1.77 5.61 9.92
CA GLU A 154 -0.74 6.28 10.70
C GLU A 154 0.52 5.41 10.77
N GLY A 155 1.70 6.03 10.66
CA GLY A 155 2.98 5.31 10.59
C GLY A 155 3.24 4.47 9.32
N SER A 156 2.21 4.02 8.59
CA SER A 156 2.36 3.09 7.44
C SER A 156 2.65 3.78 6.11
N SER A 157 3.55 3.26 5.28
CA SER A 157 3.59 3.64 3.85
C SER A 157 2.33 3.14 3.12
N LEU A 158 2.09 3.62 1.89
CA LEU A 158 0.97 3.12 1.09
C LEU A 158 1.11 1.61 0.82
N GLU A 159 2.30 1.17 0.42
CA GLU A 159 2.59 -0.24 0.12
C GLU A 159 2.54 -1.11 1.37
N GLY A 160 3.05 -0.63 2.51
CA GLY A 160 2.96 -1.34 3.79
C GLY A 160 1.52 -1.56 4.23
N TYR A 161 0.68 -0.53 4.11
CA TYR A 161 -0.75 -0.61 4.34
C TYR A 161 -1.44 -1.61 3.40
N LEU A 162 -1.15 -1.55 2.10
CA LEU A 162 -1.73 -2.46 1.11
C LEU A 162 -1.26 -3.91 1.32
N ASN A 163 -0.01 -4.12 1.75
CA ASN A 163 0.48 -5.46 2.11
C ASN A 163 -0.27 -6.04 3.30
N ARG A 164 -0.63 -5.24 4.32
CA ARG A 164 -1.48 -5.72 5.43
C ARG A 164 -2.82 -6.23 4.90
N LEU A 165 -3.45 -5.52 3.95
CA LEU A 165 -4.69 -5.96 3.30
C LEU A 165 -4.49 -7.26 2.49
N ILE A 166 -3.43 -7.33 1.67
CA ILE A 166 -3.14 -8.49 0.81
C ILE A 166 -2.85 -9.72 1.66
N LYS A 167 -1.97 -9.61 2.66
CA LYS A 167 -1.59 -10.70 3.58
C LYS A 167 -2.78 -11.23 4.38
N ASN A 168 -3.76 -10.37 4.64
CA ASN A 168 -5.03 -10.78 5.25
C ASN A 168 -6.13 -11.09 4.23
N ASN A 169 -5.80 -11.19 2.94
CA ASN A 169 -6.73 -11.54 1.86
C ASN A 169 -8.03 -10.73 1.91
N VAL A 170 -7.94 -9.43 2.23
CA VAL A 170 -9.08 -8.52 2.29
C VAL A 170 -9.65 -8.35 0.88
N LYS A 171 -10.97 -8.55 0.73
CA LYS A 171 -11.68 -8.43 -0.56
C LYS A 171 -12.24 -7.04 -0.79
N THR A 172 -12.62 -6.34 0.28
CA THR A 172 -13.16 -4.98 0.18
C THR A 172 -12.64 -4.12 1.32
N LEU A 173 -12.09 -2.97 0.96
CA LEU A 173 -11.78 -1.88 1.86
C LEU A 173 -12.96 -0.93 1.91
N VAL A 174 -13.51 -0.71 3.11
CA VAL A 174 -14.56 0.27 3.36
C VAL A 174 -13.94 1.46 4.07
N ASP A 175 -13.91 2.59 3.38
CA ASP A 175 -13.52 3.86 3.98
C ASP A 175 -14.69 4.42 4.78
N VAL A 176 -14.52 4.53 6.09
CA VAL A 176 -15.54 5.10 7.00
C VAL A 176 -15.22 6.55 7.37
N ARG A 177 -14.15 7.14 6.83
CA ARG A 177 -13.83 8.55 7.08
C ARG A 177 -14.90 9.44 6.48
N ARG A 178 -15.35 10.44 7.24
CA ARG A 178 -16.31 11.44 6.74
C ARG A 178 -15.75 12.13 5.49
N ASN A 179 -14.54 12.66 5.62
CA ASN A 179 -13.80 13.34 4.58
C ASN A 179 -12.49 12.57 4.33
N PRO A 180 -12.42 11.71 3.31
CA PRO A 180 -11.24 10.89 3.00
C PRO A 180 -10.14 11.68 2.28
N LEU A 181 -9.73 12.78 2.91
CA LEU A 181 -8.61 13.64 2.51
C LEU A 181 -7.41 13.32 3.39
N SER A 182 -6.23 13.26 2.79
CA SER A 182 -4.98 13.01 3.52
C SER A 182 -3.84 13.75 2.84
N ARG A 183 -2.96 14.37 3.65
CA ARG A 183 -1.67 14.90 3.18
C ARG A 183 -0.64 13.79 2.99
N LYS A 184 -0.84 12.63 3.62
CA LYS A 184 0.02 11.47 3.43
C LYS A 184 -0.25 10.86 2.06
N TYR A 185 0.81 10.73 1.26
CA TYR A 185 0.73 10.15 -0.08
C TYR A 185 0.01 8.80 -0.04
N GLY A 186 -0.88 8.57 -1.01
CA GLY A 186 -1.60 7.32 -1.16
C GLY A 186 -2.98 7.25 -0.47
N PHE A 187 -3.24 8.09 0.53
CA PHE A 187 -4.41 7.93 1.40
C PHE A 187 -5.56 8.91 1.13
N SER A 188 -5.50 9.70 0.06
CA SER A 188 -6.68 10.38 -0.47
C SER A 188 -7.65 9.37 -1.09
N LYS A 189 -8.97 9.62 -1.08
CA LYS A 189 -9.97 8.72 -1.68
C LYS A 189 -9.62 8.28 -3.09
N LYS A 190 -9.24 9.24 -3.95
CA LYS A 190 -8.92 8.95 -5.35
C LYS A 190 -7.74 7.97 -5.44
N THR A 191 -6.61 8.30 -4.83
CA THR A 191 -5.41 7.47 -4.93
C THR A 191 -5.59 6.12 -4.25
N LEU A 192 -6.22 6.07 -3.07
CA LEU A 192 -6.43 4.83 -2.32
C LEU A 192 -7.36 3.88 -3.07
N SER A 193 -8.49 4.38 -3.59
CA SER A 193 -9.44 3.56 -4.34
C SER A 193 -8.87 3.02 -5.65
N GLU A 194 -8.14 3.85 -6.40
CA GLU A 194 -7.46 3.43 -7.63
C GLU A 194 -6.40 2.36 -7.37
N THR A 195 -5.61 2.53 -6.30
CA THR A 195 -4.53 1.61 -5.95
C THR A 195 -5.08 0.29 -5.40
N ALA A 196 -6.09 0.33 -4.54
CA ALA A 196 -6.80 -0.86 -4.07
C ALA A 196 -7.40 -1.65 -5.24
N LYS A 197 -8.09 -0.97 -6.18
CA LYS A 197 -8.67 -1.60 -7.37
C LYS A 197 -7.62 -2.27 -8.25
N LYS A 198 -6.46 -1.64 -8.46
CA LYS A 198 -5.32 -2.22 -9.20
C LYS A 198 -4.83 -3.52 -8.56
N LEU A 199 -4.98 -3.69 -7.25
CA LEU A 199 -4.59 -4.89 -6.51
C LEU A 199 -5.75 -5.89 -6.33
N GLY A 200 -6.88 -5.68 -7.00
CA GLY A 200 -8.04 -6.55 -6.91
C GLY A 200 -8.84 -6.41 -5.61
N ILE A 201 -8.63 -5.33 -4.86
CA ILE A 201 -9.34 -5.02 -3.61
C ILE A 201 -10.46 -4.02 -3.95
N GLY A 202 -11.70 -4.40 -3.66
CA GLY A 202 -12.86 -3.52 -3.81
C GLY A 202 -12.75 -2.31 -2.86
N TYR A 203 -13.35 -1.18 -3.25
CA TYR A 203 -13.36 0.02 -2.43
C TYR A 203 -14.78 0.58 -2.32
N VAL A 204 -15.25 0.81 -1.10
CA VAL A 204 -16.53 1.47 -0.81
C VAL A 204 -16.28 2.61 0.18
N HIS A 205 -17.00 3.71 0.04
CA HIS A 205 -16.92 4.84 0.98
C HIS A 205 -18.29 5.03 1.64
N ILE A 206 -18.34 4.96 2.97
CA ILE A 206 -19.55 5.15 3.79
C ILE A 206 -19.31 6.34 4.73
N PRO A 207 -19.44 7.58 4.24
CA PRO A 207 -19.16 8.79 5.03
C PRO A 207 -20.13 8.98 6.21
N GLU A 208 -21.28 8.33 6.22
CA GLU A 208 -22.26 8.34 7.31
C GLU A 208 -21.69 7.72 8.59
N LEU A 209 -20.69 6.83 8.47
CA LEU A 209 -20.01 6.21 9.62
C LEU A 209 -18.80 7.03 10.09
N GLY A 210 -18.55 8.21 9.53
CA GLY A 210 -17.41 9.04 9.89
C GLY A 210 -17.78 10.23 10.77
N ILE A 211 -16.86 10.63 11.66
CA ILE A 211 -17.02 11.85 12.47
C ILE A 211 -16.80 13.10 11.60
N ALA A 212 -17.72 14.04 11.69
CA ALA A 212 -17.64 15.33 11.00
C ALA A 212 -16.36 16.12 11.38
N SER A 213 -15.83 16.92 10.45
CA SER A 213 -14.54 17.61 10.65
C SER A 213 -14.61 18.76 11.65
N ASP A 214 -15.75 19.44 11.73
CA ASP A 214 -16.06 20.47 12.73
C ASP A 214 -16.04 19.92 14.16
N ARG A 215 -16.51 18.69 14.35
CA ARG A 215 -16.48 18.00 15.66
C ARG A 215 -15.08 17.57 16.11
N ARG A 216 -14.09 17.63 15.22
CA ARG A 216 -12.70 17.21 15.48
C ARG A 216 -11.77 18.40 15.76
N GLN A 217 -12.33 19.58 16.00
CA GLN A 217 -11.57 20.77 16.36
C GLN A 217 -11.25 20.76 17.86
N ASP A 218 -10.12 21.34 18.24
CA ASP A 218 -9.73 21.60 19.65
C ASP A 218 -9.64 20.37 20.58
N LEU A 219 -9.23 19.22 20.04
CA LEU A 219 -8.93 18.02 20.84
C LEU A 219 -7.51 18.11 21.39
N ILE A 220 -7.37 18.41 22.69
CA ILE A 220 -6.07 18.68 23.32
C ILE A 220 -5.69 17.56 24.29
N VAL A 221 -6.64 17.10 25.10
CA VAL A 221 -6.43 16.08 26.12
C VAL A 221 -7.30 14.84 25.86
N GLN A 222 -6.93 13.70 26.43
CA GLN A 222 -7.66 12.43 26.24
C GLN A 222 -9.17 12.55 26.52
N ALA A 223 -9.55 13.31 27.55
CA ALA A 223 -10.95 13.54 27.91
C ALA A 223 -11.77 14.24 26.80
N ASP A 224 -11.13 14.97 25.87
CA ASP A 224 -11.81 15.57 24.72
C ASP A 224 -12.17 14.50 23.69
N TYR A 225 -11.23 13.58 23.42
CA TYR A 225 -11.45 12.43 22.55
C TYR A 225 -12.53 11.50 23.10
N ASP A 226 -12.50 11.21 24.40
CA ASP A 226 -13.49 10.35 25.04
C ASP A 226 -14.90 10.94 24.92
N ARG A 227 -15.05 12.25 25.19
CA ARG A 227 -16.31 12.98 25.00
C ARG A 227 -16.79 12.98 23.55
N LEU A 228 -15.87 13.18 22.60
CA LEU A 228 -16.18 13.12 21.17
C LEU A 228 -16.70 11.74 20.77
N PHE A 229 -16.00 10.67 21.15
CA PHE A 229 -16.38 9.31 20.78
C PHE A 229 -17.70 8.86 21.43
N ASP A 230 -17.94 9.26 22.68
CA ASP A 230 -19.21 8.97 23.36
C ASP A 230 -20.38 9.74 22.73
N SER A 231 -20.17 11.00 22.36
CA SER A 231 -21.15 11.80 21.62
C SER A 231 -21.45 11.19 20.26
N TYR A 232 -20.41 10.81 19.51
CA TYR A 232 -20.53 10.12 18.22
C TYR A 232 -21.31 8.80 18.34
N GLU A 233 -21.03 7.96 19.34
CA GLU A 233 -21.74 6.70 19.56
C GLU A 233 -23.23 6.94 19.88
N LYS A 234 -23.54 7.94 20.72
CA LYS A 234 -24.91 8.23 21.17
C LYS A 234 -25.77 8.95 20.13
N LEU A 235 -25.18 9.87 19.36
CA LEU A 235 -25.92 10.77 18.48
C LEU A 235 -25.82 10.35 17.03
N GLU A 236 -24.61 10.19 16.50
CA GLU A 236 -24.41 9.95 15.07
C GLU A 236 -24.56 8.47 14.71
N LEU A 237 -23.82 7.59 15.39
CA LEU A 237 -23.79 6.17 15.03
C LEU A 237 -25.15 5.48 15.22
N ARG A 238 -25.87 5.81 16.30
CA ARG A 238 -27.24 5.34 16.54
C ARG A 238 -28.24 5.79 15.46
N GLN A 239 -28.10 7.00 14.94
CA GLN A 239 -28.96 7.53 13.88
C GLN A 239 -28.60 6.93 12.50
N ASN A 240 -27.38 6.44 12.34
CA ASN A 240 -26.86 5.89 11.09
C ASN A 240 -27.01 4.35 10.98
N GLY A 241 -28.06 3.77 11.59
CA GLY A 241 -28.32 2.32 11.54
C GLY A 241 -28.39 1.73 10.13
N ARG A 242 -28.91 2.48 9.15
CA ARG A 242 -28.89 2.06 7.73
C ARG A 242 -27.47 1.92 7.17
N ALA A 243 -26.55 2.80 7.56
CA ALA A 243 -25.16 2.72 7.10
C ALA A 243 -24.42 1.54 7.73
N LEU A 244 -24.71 1.22 9.01
CA LEU A 244 -24.22 0.00 9.66
C LEU A 244 -24.77 -1.26 8.98
N GLN A 245 -26.05 -1.28 8.63
CA GLN A 245 -26.65 -2.39 7.90
C GLN A 245 -26.02 -2.58 6.53
N SER A 246 -25.81 -1.50 5.77
CA SER A 246 -25.08 -1.56 4.48
C SER A 246 -23.66 -2.09 4.63
N LEU A 247 -22.94 -1.71 5.69
CA LEU A 247 -21.62 -2.25 6.00
C LEU A 247 -21.68 -3.76 6.30
N PHE A 248 -22.69 -4.19 7.05
CA PHE A 248 -22.91 -5.61 7.33
C PHE A 248 -23.23 -6.41 6.06
N GLU A 249 -24.09 -5.89 5.17
CA GLU A 249 -24.41 -6.51 3.88
C GLU A 249 -23.17 -6.64 2.97
N ILE A 250 -22.33 -5.59 2.90
CA ILE A 250 -21.04 -5.64 2.20
C ILE A 250 -20.16 -6.74 2.79
N PHE A 251 -20.11 -6.87 4.11
CA PHE A 251 -19.39 -7.94 4.79
C PHE A 251 -19.96 -9.33 4.47
N LEU A 252 -21.27 -9.52 4.56
CA LEU A 252 -21.92 -10.79 4.24
C LEU A 252 -21.68 -11.22 2.79
N LYS A 253 -21.61 -10.26 1.86
CA LYS A 253 -21.31 -10.51 0.44
C LYS A 253 -19.84 -10.87 0.20
N ASN A 254 -18.91 -10.13 0.80
CA ASN A 254 -17.48 -10.22 0.46
C ASN A 254 -16.66 -11.09 1.43
N LYS A 255 -17.23 -11.41 2.60
CA LYS A 255 -16.69 -12.23 3.71
C LYS A 255 -15.40 -11.75 4.36
N ARG A 256 -14.59 -10.93 3.69
CA ARG A 256 -13.35 -10.36 4.21
C ARG A 256 -13.30 -8.87 3.91
N VAL A 257 -13.72 -8.07 4.88
CA VAL A 257 -13.87 -6.63 4.74
C VAL A 257 -13.03 -5.94 5.79
N ALA A 258 -12.30 -4.89 5.39
CA ALA A 258 -11.60 -4.01 6.32
C ALA A 258 -12.26 -2.64 6.35
N ILE A 259 -12.45 -2.05 7.53
CA ILE A 259 -12.76 -0.62 7.66
C ILE A 259 -11.50 0.18 7.97
N THR A 260 -11.39 1.37 7.39
CA THR A 260 -10.20 2.21 7.55
C THR A 260 -10.47 3.60 8.10
N CYS A 261 -9.54 4.07 8.95
CA CYS A 261 -9.40 5.45 9.37
C CYS A 261 -7.91 5.83 9.47
N PHE A 262 -7.60 7.01 10.01
CA PHE A 262 -6.24 7.52 10.12
C PHE A 262 -5.43 6.77 11.19
N GLU A 263 -5.88 6.83 12.43
CA GLU A 263 -5.14 6.48 13.63
C GLU A 263 -4.68 5.01 13.62
N GLU A 264 -3.49 4.70 14.11
CA GLU A 264 -3.05 3.29 14.11
C GLU A 264 -3.82 2.47 15.17
N ALA A 265 -4.02 3.00 16.37
CA ALA A 265 -4.68 2.28 17.47
C ALA A 265 -6.22 2.29 17.36
N VAL A 266 -6.85 1.10 17.33
CA VAL A 266 -8.31 0.92 17.22
C VAL A 266 -9.08 1.53 18.39
N CYS A 267 -8.52 1.48 19.60
CA CYS A 267 -9.13 2.06 20.81
C CYS A 267 -9.16 3.59 20.80
N MET A 268 -8.35 4.22 19.94
CA MET A 268 -8.19 5.68 19.86
C MET A 268 -8.93 6.28 18.66
N CYS A 269 -9.86 5.55 18.04
CA CYS A 269 -10.51 6.02 16.82
C CYS A 269 -11.96 5.57 16.66
N HIS A 270 -12.68 6.30 15.80
CA HIS A 270 -14.08 6.04 15.49
C HIS A 270 -14.33 4.67 14.86
N ARG A 271 -13.36 4.09 14.13
CA ARG A 271 -13.53 2.74 13.56
C ARG A 271 -13.72 1.68 14.64
N GLY A 272 -13.15 1.86 15.84
CA GLY A 272 -13.39 0.98 16.97
C GLY A 272 -14.84 1.03 17.44
N ARG A 273 -15.44 2.23 17.47
CA ARG A 273 -16.86 2.43 17.79
C ARG A 273 -17.78 1.83 16.73
N VAL A 274 -17.44 2.00 15.45
CA VAL A 274 -18.15 1.35 14.32
C VAL A 274 -18.09 -0.17 14.43
N ALA A 275 -16.89 -0.74 14.66
CA ALA A 275 -16.71 -2.19 14.80
C ALA A 275 -17.50 -2.75 16.00
N LYS A 276 -17.48 -2.05 17.13
CA LYS A 276 -18.27 -2.42 18.32
C LYS A 276 -19.78 -2.42 18.04
N ALA A 277 -20.29 -1.37 17.38
CA ALA A 277 -21.71 -1.30 17.01
C ALA A 277 -22.11 -2.39 16.02
N LEU A 278 -21.23 -2.72 15.07
CA LEU A 278 -21.43 -3.82 14.12
C LEU A 278 -21.49 -5.18 14.83
N SER A 279 -20.59 -5.43 15.79
CA SER A 279 -20.59 -6.68 16.57
C SER A 279 -21.76 -6.84 17.53
N ALA A 280 -22.52 -5.78 17.78
CA ALA A 280 -23.71 -5.80 18.63
C ALA A 280 -25.00 -6.13 17.86
N LEU A 281 -24.91 -6.31 16.53
CA LEU A 281 -26.06 -6.73 15.73
C LEU A 281 -26.45 -8.18 16.07
N PRO A 282 -27.75 -8.52 16.10
CA PRO A 282 -28.21 -9.87 16.50
C PRO A 282 -27.60 -11.02 15.67
N ASP A 283 -27.33 -10.79 14.39
CA ASP A 283 -26.82 -11.79 13.45
C ASP A 283 -25.29 -11.80 13.32
N TRP A 284 -24.58 -11.14 14.25
CA TRP A 284 -23.12 -11.09 14.23
C TRP A 284 -22.48 -12.28 14.96
N ASP A 285 -21.82 -13.16 14.20
CA ASP A 285 -21.08 -14.32 14.72
C ASP A 285 -19.68 -14.44 14.06
N TYR A 286 -19.01 -13.31 13.88
CA TYR A 286 -17.76 -13.25 13.11
C TYR A 286 -16.63 -12.59 13.88
N ASP A 287 -15.41 -13.10 13.68
CA ASP A 287 -14.19 -12.51 14.22
C ASP A 287 -13.98 -11.07 13.72
N ILE A 288 -13.62 -10.18 14.65
CA ILE A 288 -13.07 -8.86 14.34
C ILE A 288 -11.59 -8.86 14.69
N ARG A 289 -10.74 -8.52 13.73
CA ARG A 289 -9.28 -8.44 13.92
C ARG A 289 -8.75 -7.07 13.53
N HIS A 290 -7.81 -6.56 14.31
CA HIS A 290 -6.97 -5.45 13.85
C HIS A 290 -5.81 -6.02 13.06
N ILE A 291 -5.59 -5.48 11.87
CA ILE A 291 -4.48 -5.83 10.98
C ILE A 291 -3.71 -4.59 10.64
#